data_AF-A0A821YXT7-F1
#
_entry.id   AF-A0A821YXT7-F1
#
_cell.length_a   1.000
_cell.length_b   1.000
_cell.length_c   1.000
_cell.angle_alpha   90.00
_cell.angle_beta   90.00
_cell.angle_gamma   90.00
#
_symmetry.space_group_name_H-M   'P 1'
#
loop_
_entity.id
_entity.type
_entity.pdbx_description
1 polymer ?
#
loop_
_entity_poly.entity_id
_entity_poly.type
_entity_poly.pdbx_seq_one_letter_code
_entity_poly.pdbx_strand_id
1 'polypeptide(L)' 'MKDFVKSFNGNPTDDVTKWLDSIIHYFDIAQISGEKETLYFQYAPAFLKEYAYKWWTDQKHFIFSWSTFKQALMT' A
#
# COMPACT_ATOMS: atom_id res chain seq x y z
N MET A 1 4.88 2.60 15.89
CA MET A 1 3.89 2.88 14.81
C MET A 1 4.30 2.24 13.48
N LYS A 2 5.61 2.00 13.23
CA LYS A 2 6.14 1.31 12.03
C LYS A 2 6.16 -0.24 12.13
N ASP A 3 5.67 -0.79 13.24
CA ASP A 3 5.96 -2.17 13.61
C ASP A 3 4.90 -3.20 13.14
N PHE A 4 3.75 -2.73 12.65
CA PHE A 4 2.64 -3.60 12.20
C PHE A 4 2.61 -3.84 10.69
N VAL A 5 2.86 -2.80 9.88
CA VAL A 5 2.95 -2.89 8.42
C VAL A 5 4.42 -2.87 8.02
N LYS A 6 4.88 -3.97 7.41
CA LYS A 6 6.26 -4.05 6.90
C LYS A 6 6.43 -3.14 5.68
N SER A 7 7.66 -2.67 5.47
CA SER A 7 7.98 -1.99 4.21
C SER A 7 7.91 -2.97 3.04
N PHE A 8 7.52 -2.48 1.87
CA PHE A 8 7.51 -3.23 0.62
C PHE A 8 8.55 -2.67 -0.34
N ASN A 9 9.51 -3.50 -0.74
CA ASN A 9 10.60 -3.09 -1.63
C ASN A 9 10.25 -3.36 -3.09
N GLY A 10 9.36 -4.30 -3.37
CA GLY A 10 9.03 -4.75 -4.72
C GLY A 10 10.00 -5.80 -5.27
N ASN A 11 10.64 -6.56 -4.38
CA ASN A 11 11.53 -7.66 -4.77
C ASN A 11 10.71 -8.89 -5.21
N PRO A 12 11.26 -9.80 -6.04
CA PRO A 12 10.56 -11.02 -6.46
C PRO A 12 10.10 -11.93 -5.32
N THR A 13 10.71 -11.82 -4.14
CA THR A 13 10.35 -12.56 -2.93
C THR A 13 9.28 -11.87 -2.09
N ASP A 14 8.96 -10.61 -2.38
CA ASP A 14 7.94 -9.87 -1.66
C ASP A 14 6.55 -10.34 -2.11
N ASP A 15 5.69 -10.67 -1.15
CA ASP A 15 4.30 -11.04 -1.42
C ASP A 15 3.42 -9.79 -1.32
N VAL A 16 3.04 -9.27 -2.49
CA VAL A 16 2.20 -8.07 -2.61
C VAL A 16 0.83 -8.26 -1.95
N THR A 17 0.23 -9.44 -2.06
CA THR A 17 -1.11 -9.71 -1.50
C THR A 17 -1.05 -9.69 0.02
N LYS A 18 -0.08 -10.41 0.59
CA LYS A 18 0.15 -10.44 2.03
C LYS A 18 0.49 -9.06 2.59
N TRP A 19 1.23 -8.24 1.84
CA TRP A 19 1.53 -6.87 2.23
C TRP A 19 0.28 -5.98 2.23
N LEU A 20 -0.55 -6.03 1.18
CA LEU A 20 -1.82 -5.31 1.12
C LEU A 20 -2.77 -5.71 2.26
N ASP A 21 -2.86 -7.01 2.56
CA ASP A 21 -3.67 -7.52 3.67
C ASP A 21 -3.18 -6.96 5.03
N SER A 22 -1.86 -6.82 5.21
CA SER A 22 -1.32 -6.22 6.43
C SER A 22 -1.71 -4.75 6.62
N ILE A 23 -1.82 -3.99 5.52
CA ILE A 23 -2.29 -2.59 5.56
C ILE A 23 -3.76 -2.56 5.97
N ILE A 24 -4.61 -3.35 5.31
CA ILE A 24 -6.04 -3.43 5.60
C ILE A 24 -6.25 -3.79 7.08
N HIS A 25 -5.57 -4.84 7.55
CA HIS A 25 -5.68 -5.31 8.92
C HIS A 25 -5.26 -4.25 9.95
N TYR A 26 -4.18 -3.51 9.69
CA TYR A 26 -3.74 -2.42 10.56
C TYR A 26 -4.83 -1.35 10.74
N PHE A 27 -5.45 -0.92 9.64
CA PHE A 27 -6.49 0.10 9.70
C PHE A 27 -7.81 -0.41 10.28
N ASP A 28 -8.14 -1.69 10.08
CA ASP A 28 -9.30 -2.33 10.71
C ASP A 28 -9.15 -2.39 12.24
N ILE A 29 -7.95 -2.71 12.75
CA ILE A 29 -7.67 -2.67 14.20
C ILE A 29 -7.69 -1.25 14.74
N ALA A 30 -7.20 -0.28 13.97
CA ALA A 30 -7.14 1.12 14.40
C ALA A 30 -8.53 1.79 14.53
N GLN A 31 -9.62 1.10 14.17
CA GLN A 31 -11.01 1.58 14.24
C GLN A 31 -11.20 3.01 13.70
N ILE A 32 -10.47 3.36 12.65
CA ILE A 32 -10.48 4.73 12.13
C ILE A 32 -11.84 4.99 11.47
N SER A 33 -12.54 6.01 11.96
CA SER A 33 -13.79 6.50 11.36
C SER A 33 -13.49 7.21 10.04
N GLY A 34 -14.00 6.70 8.92
CA GLY A 34 -13.82 7.30 7.61
C GLY A 34 -14.01 6.28 6.49
N GLU A 35 -13.88 6.74 5.25
CA GLU A 35 -13.85 5.86 4.09
C GLU A 35 -12.51 5.11 4.07
N LYS A 36 -12.56 3.83 4.46
CA LYS A 36 -11.38 3.00 4.70
C LYS A 36 -10.46 2.93 3.48
N GLU A 37 -11.01 2.75 2.29
CA GLU A 37 -10.21 2.67 1.06
C GLU A 37 -9.44 3.96 0.76
N THR A 38 -10.05 5.12 1.02
CA THR A 38 -9.39 6.42 0.88
C THR A 38 -8.20 6.52 1.83
N LEU A 39 -8.34 6.03 3.07
CA LEU A 39 -7.23 5.96 4.03
C LEU A 39 -6.14 4.98 3.54
N TYR A 40 -6.51 3.78 3.09
CA TYR A 40 -5.52 2.81 2.59
C TYR A 40 -4.68 3.42 1.47
N PHE A 41 -5.35 4.08 0.52
CA PHE A 41 -4.68 4.73 -0.60
C PHE A 41 -3.76 5.88 -0.16
N GLN A 42 -4.17 6.70 0.81
CA GLN A 42 -3.35 7.81 1.31
C GLN A 42 -2.09 7.33 2.04
N TYR A 43 -2.17 6.21 2.77
CA TYR A 43 -1.11 5.78 3.67
C TYR A 43 -0.24 4.64 3.12
N ALA A 44 -0.76 3.77 2.25
CA ALA A 44 0.01 2.65 1.68
C ALA A 44 1.34 3.08 1.02
N PRO A 45 1.40 4.20 0.26
CA PRO A 45 2.65 4.64 -0.35
C PRO A 45 3.77 4.96 0.65
N ALA A 46 3.44 5.32 1.89
CA ALA A 46 4.43 5.61 2.93
C ALA A 46 5.21 4.38 3.40
N PHE A 47 4.72 3.17 3.10
CA PHE A 47 5.37 1.90 3.40
C PHE A 47 6.18 1.34 2.22
N LEU A 48 6.12 2.00 1.05
CA LEU A 48 6.94 1.62 -0.09
C LEU A 48 8.40 2.07 0.12
N LYS A 49 9.33 1.25 -0.35
CA LYS A 49 10.77 1.53 -0.32
C LYS A 49 11.41 1.13 -1.64
N GLU A 50 12.62 1.67 -1.86
CA GLU A 50 13.51 1.27 -2.96
C GLU A 50 12.79 1.18 -4.32
N TYR A 51 12.75 -0.01 -4.94
CA TYR A 51 12.17 -0.21 -6.27
C TYR A 51 10.68 0.13 -6.31
N ALA A 52 9.92 -0.29 -5.29
CA ALA A 52 8.49 0.00 -5.22
C ALA A 52 8.21 1.49 -4.98
N TYR A 53 9.05 2.19 -4.21
CA TYR A 53 8.89 3.64 -4.05
C TYR A 53 9.23 4.39 -5.36
N LYS A 54 10.27 3.96 -6.08
CA LYS A 54 10.60 4.50 -7.40
C LYS A 54 9.46 4.26 -8.40
N TRP A 55 8.92 3.05 -8.44
CA TRP A 55 7.73 2.74 -9.24
C TRP A 55 6.56 3.67 -8.90
N TRP A 56 6.29 3.88 -7.61
CA TRP A 56 5.22 4.77 -7.18
C TRP A 56 5.44 6.21 -7.65
N THR A 57 6.66 6.73 -7.58
CA THR A 57 6.93 8.09 -8.07
C THR A 57 6.65 8.27 -9.55
N ASP A 58 6.85 7.22 -10.35
CA ASP A 58 6.61 7.23 -11.79
C ASP A 58 5.12 7.03 -12.12
N GLN A 59 4.42 6.17 -11.36
CA GLN A 59 3.05 5.75 -11.66
C GLN A 59 1.94 6.53 -10.94
N LYS A 60 2.24 7.24 -9.84
CA LYS A 60 1.22 7.88 -8.98
C LYS A 60 0.26 8.82 -9.70
N HIS A 61 0.66 9.39 -10.84
CA HIS A 61 -0.19 10.28 -11.63
C HIS A 61 -1.35 9.55 -12.34
N PHE A 62 -1.26 8.23 -12.47
CA PHE A 62 -2.27 7.38 -13.11
C PHE A 62 -3.08 6.53 -12.10
N ILE A 63 -2.84 6.73 -10.81
CA ILE A 63 -3.44 5.95 -9.73
C ILE A 63 -4.19 6.90 -8.81
N PHE A 64 -5.51 6.77 -8.72
CA PHE A 64 -6.40 7.73 -8.04
C PHE A 64 -7.29 7.11 -6.96
N SER A 65 -7.20 5.80 -6.78
CA SER A 65 -7.99 5.04 -5.82
C SER A 65 -7.25 3.82 -5.30
N TRP A 66 -7.71 3.27 -4.19
CA TRP A 66 -7.21 2.00 -3.65
C TRP A 66 -7.34 0.85 -4.66
N SER A 67 -8.46 0.78 -5.38
CA SER A 67 -8.68 -0.24 -6.41
C SER A 67 -7.62 -0.17 -7.52
N THR A 68 -7.42 1.02 -8.10
CA THR A 68 -6.40 1.23 -9.15
C THR A 68 -4.98 1.01 -8.63
N PHE A 69 -4.72 1.30 -7.35
CA PHE A 69 -3.41 1.07 -6.73
C PHE A 69 -3.11 -0.43 -6.62
N LYS A 70 -4.07 -1.23 -6.15
CA LYS A 70 -3.93 -2.69 -6.09
C LYS A 70 -3.71 -3.31 -7.47
N GLN A 71 -4.49 -2.89 -8.46
CA GLN A 71 -4.34 -3.37 -9.84
C GLN A 71 -2.96 -3.08 -10.39
N ALA A 72 -2.46 -1.86 -10.22
CA ALA A 72 -1.15 -1.44 -10.72
C ALA A 72 0.03 -2.18 -10.06
N LEU A 73 -0.12 -2.62 -8.80
CA LEU A 73 0.88 -3.42 -8.09
C LEU A 73 0.92 -4.90 -8.50
N MET A 74 -0.15 -5.40 -9.14
CA MET A 74 -0.28 -6.82 -9.53
C MET A 74 0.04 -7.08 -11.01
N THR A 75 0.27 -6.03 -11.79
CA THR A 75 0.77 -6.07 -13.18
C THR A 75 2.28 -6.18 -13.25
#